data_AF-A0A453IUE1-F1
#
_entry.id   AF-A0A453IUE1-F1
#
_cell.length_a   1.000
_cell.length_b   1.000
_cell.length_c   1.000
_cell.angle_alpha   90.00
_cell.angle_beta   90.00
_cell.angle_gamma   90.00
#
_symmetry.space_group_name_H-M   'P 1'
#
loop_
_entity.id
_entity.type
_entity.pdbx_description
1 polymer ?
#
loop_
_entity_poly.entity_id
_entity_poly.type
_entity_poly.pdbx_seq_one_letter_code
_entity_poly.pdbx_strand_id
1 'polypeptide(L)' 'MRLSWALVHSRQPEDVNRGIGMLEASFGKSNSPLQTREKLYLLAVGHYRNGDYTRSRELLERCLEV' A
#
# COMPACT_ATOMS: atom_id res chain seq x y z
N MET A 1 -6.26 6.90 7.42
CA MET A 1 -5.69 5.66 6.86
C MET A 1 -6.46 4.38 7.24
N ARG A 2 -7.56 4.42 8.01
CA ARG A 2 -8.27 3.17 8.41
C ARG A 2 -8.99 2.44 7.26
N LEU A 3 -9.62 3.16 6.34
CA LEU A 3 -10.38 2.53 5.25
C LEU A 3 -9.47 1.87 4.20
N SER A 4 -8.44 2.58 3.73
CA SER A 4 -7.47 2.02 2.77
C SER A 4 -6.75 0.79 3.32
N TRP A 5 -6.45 0.78 4.63
CA TRP A 5 -5.91 -0.39 5.31
C TRP A 5 -6.86 -1.59 5.24
N ALA A 6 -8.15 -1.40 5.58
CA ALA A 6 -9.12 -2.50 5.55
C ALA A 6 -9.31 -3.05 4.12
N LEU A 7 -9.36 -2.16 3.12
CA LEU A 7 -9.54 -2.50 1.72
C LEU A 7 -8.40 -3.36 1.17
N VAL A 8 -7.14 -2.99 1.41
CA VAL A 8 -5.99 -3.81 0.93
C VAL A 8 -5.90 -5.18 1.60
N HIS A 9 -6.62 -5.42 2.71
CA HIS A 9 -6.73 -6.72 3.38
C HIS A 9 -8.04 -7.48 3.08
N SER A 10 -8.96 -6.93 2.27
CA SER A 10 -10.22 -7.58 1.88
C SER A 10 -10.03 -8.76 0.94
N ARG A 11 -10.82 -9.83 1.04
CA ARG A 11 -10.75 -10.98 0.13
C ARG A 11 -11.27 -10.68 -1.28
N GLN A 12 -11.94 -9.55 -1.49
CA GLN A 12 -12.45 -9.14 -2.79
C GLN A 12 -11.37 -8.36 -3.57
N PRO A 13 -11.00 -8.77 -4.80
CA PRO A 13 -10.00 -8.06 -5.60
C PRO A 13 -10.35 -6.58 -5.85
N GLU A 14 -11.64 -6.26 -6.00
CA GLU A 14 -12.14 -4.91 -6.23
C GLU A 14 -11.83 -3.98 -5.05
N ASP A 15 -12.02 -4.48 -3.82
CA ASP A 15 -11.66 -3.76 -2.60
C ASP A 15 -10.15 -3.52 -2.54
N VAL A 16 -9.34 -4.53 -2.86
CA VAL A 16 -7.87 -4.41 -2.84
C VAL A 16 -7.43 -3.33 -3.83
N ASN A 17 -7.92 -3.37 -5.06
CA ASN A 17 -7.63 -2.36 -6.09
C ASN A 17 -8.06 -0.95 -5.65
N ARG A 18 -9.25 -0.83 -5.04
CA ARG A 18 -9.70 0.44 -4.47
C ARG A 18 -8.79 0.93 -3.35
N GLY A 19 -8.34 0.03 -2.47
CA GLY A 19 -7.39 0.33 -1.40
C GLY A 19 -6.05 0.85 -1.92
N ILE A 20 -5.51 0.20 -2.96
CA ILE A 20 -4.28 0.61 -3.66
C ILE A 20 -4.45 2.03 -4.21
N GLY A 21 -5.49 2.28 -5.01
CA GLY A 21 -5.71 3.60 -5.62
C GLY A 21 -5.86 4.72 -4.59
N MET A 22 -6.52 4.44 -3.46
CA MET A 22 -6.60 5.39 -2.34
C MET A 22 -5.23 5.69 -1.71
N LEU A 23 -4.38 4.68 -1.56
CA LEU A 23 -3.03 4.85 -1.01
C LEU A 23 -2.15 5.65 -1.96
N GLU A 24 -2.17 5.34 -3.25
CA GLU A 24 -1.42 6.06 -4.30
C GLU A 24 -1.82 7.54 -4.36
N ALA A 25 -3.12 7.84 -4.39
CA ALA A 25 -3.63 9.22 -4.38
C ALA A 25 -3.22 10.00 -3.13
N SER A 26 -2.98 9.31 -2.01
CA SER A 26 -2.55 9.93 -0.76
C SER A 26 -1.02 9.98 -0.59
N PHE A 27 -0.25 9.31 -1.46
CA PHE A 27 1.18 9.08 -1.25
C PHE A 27 1.98 10.39 -1.19
N GLY A 28 1.66 11.35 -2.06
CA GLY A 28 2.27 12.69 -2.08
C GLY A 28 1.90 13.60 -0.90
N LYS A 29 0.98 13.19 -0.03
CA LYS A 29 0.54 13.95 1.17
C LYS A 29 1.16 13.41 2.47
N SER A 30 2.26 12.67 2.38
CA SER A 30 2.95 12.13 3.57
C SER A 30 3.78 13.23 4.22
N ASN A 31 3.46 13.55 5.48
CA ASN A 31 4.09 14.65 6.21
C ASN A 31 5.23 14.19 7.12
N SER A 32 5.50 12.88 7.21
CA SER A 32 6.60 12.33 8.00
C SER A 32 7.16 11.04 7.39
N PRO A 33 8.42 10.69 7.68
CA PRO A 33 9.01 9.40 7.26
C PRO A 33 8.16 8.21 7.70
N LEU A 34 7.63 8.24 8.93
CA LEU A 34 6.77 7.18 9.45
C LEU A 34 5.49 6.99 8.61
N GLN A 35 4.84 8.08 8.20
CA GLN A 35 3.65 8.01 7.33
C GLN A 35 4.00 7.48 5.93
N THR A 36 5.16 7.86 5.39
CA THR A 36 5.65 7.32 4.13
C THR A 36 5.90 5.82 4.24
N ARG A 37 6.55 5.37 5.31
CA ARG A 37 6.81 3.95 5.59
C ARG A 37 5.53 3.15 5.69
N GLU A 38 4.54 3.64 6.46
CA GLU A 38 3.24 2.99 6.59
C GLU A 38 2.52 2.85 5.23
N LYS A 39 2.53 3.89 4.39
CA LYS A 39 1.93 3.82 3.05
C LYS A 39 2.66 2.86 2.12
N LEU A 40 4.00 2.87 2.12
CA LEU A 40 4.81 1.93 1.33
C LEU A 40 4.47 0.48 1.70
N TYR A 41 4.40 0.18 3.00
CA TYR A 41 4.01 -1.14 3.50
C TYR A 41 2.62 -1.54 3.01
N LEU A 42 1.62 -0.66 3.13
CA LEU A 42 0.25 -0.98 2.72
C LEU A 42 0.09 -1.13 1.21
N LEU A 43 0.84 -0.38 0.41
CA LEU A 43 0.90 -0.58 -1.03
C LEU A 43 1.53 -1.94 -1.36
N ALA A 44 2.62 -2.31 -0.67
CA ALA A 44 3.24 -3.63 -0.85
C ALA A 44 2.26 -4.78 -0.56
N VAL A 45 1.48 -4.67 0.52
CA VAL A 45 0.41 -5.64 0.84
C VAL A 45 -0.67 -5.69 -0.25
N GLY A 46 -1.12 -4.53 -0.73
CA GLY A 46 -2.11 -4.46 -1.80
C GLY A 46 -1.64 -5.17 -3.07
N HIS A 47 -0.44 -4.86 -3.55
CA HIS A 47 0.14 -5.49 -4.75
C HIS A 47 0.36 -7.00 -4.57
N TYR A 48 0.81 -7.44 -3.38
CA TYR A 48 0.95 -8.87 -3.07
C TYR A 48 -0.37 -9.60 -3.24
N ARG A 49 -1.45 -9.03 -2.71
CA ARG A 49 -2.79 -9.64 -2.74
C ARG A 49 -3.45 -9.57 -4.12
N ASN A 50 -2.97 -8.69 -4.99
CA ASN A 50 -3.35 -8.63 -6.40
C ASN A 50 -2.45 -9.51 -7.31
N GLY A 51 -1.48 -10.24 -6.74
CA GLY A 51 -0.57 -11.12 -7.48
C GLY A 51 0.63 -10.42 -8.12
N ASP A 52 0.80 -9.12 -7.92
CA ASP A 52 1.93 -8.34 -8.43
C ASP A 52 3.09 -8.39 -7.43
N TYR A 53 3.76 -9.55 -7.39
CA TYR A 53 4.83 -9.82 -6.41
C TYR A 53 6.08 -8.98 -6.66
N THR A 54 6.37 -8.65 -7.92
CA THR A 54 7.52 -7.80 -8.28
C THR A 54 7.36 -6.42 -7.67
N ARG A 55 6.22 -5.77 -7.92
CA ARG A 55 5.92 -4.46 -7.34
C ARG A 55 5.83 -4.50 -5.82
N SER A 56 5.21 -5.55 -5.27
CA SER A 56 5.13 -5.75 -3.83
C SER A 56 6.52 -5.75 -3.18
N ARG A 57 7.46 -6.50 -3.78
CA ARG A 57 8.84 -6.57 -3.31
C ARG A 57 9.55 -5.22 -3.37
N GLU A 58 9.49 -4.53 -4.51
CA GLU A 58 10.12 -3.20 -4.69
C GLU A 58 9.62 -2.19 -3.65
N LEU A 59 8.31 -2.19 -3.39
CA LEU A 59 7.69 -1.31 -2.38
C LEU A 59 8.13 -1.67 -0.97
N LEU A 60 8.31 -2.96 -0.67
CA LEU A 60 8.80 -3.43 0.62
C LEU A 60 10.27 -3.08 0.84
N GLU A 61 11.12 -3.22 -0.18
CA GLU A 61 12.53 -2.82 -0.12
C GLU A 61 12.64 -1.33 0.21
N ARG A 62 11.90 -0.47 -0.51
CA ARG A 62 11.82 0.97 -0.20
C ARG A 62 11.26 1.26 1.19
N CYS A 63 10.32 0.43 1.68
CA CYS A 63 9.77 0.58 3.02
C CYS A 63 10.83 0.32 4.10
N LEU A 64 11.82 -0.52 3.84
CA LEU A 64 12.89 -0.85 4.79
C LEU A 64 14.00 0.22 4.82
N GLU A 65 14.09 1.06 3.80
CA GLU A 65 15.05 2.17 3.69
C GLU A 65 14.61 3.45 4.41
N VAL A 66 13.34 3.53 4.82
CA VAL A 66 12.71 4.70 5.49
C VAL A 66 12.70 4.54 7.01
#